data_AF-H9EZV5-F1
#
_entry.id   AF-H9EZV5-F1
#
_cell.length_a   1.000
_cell.length_b   1.000
_cell.length_c   1.000
_cell.angle_alpha   90.00
_cell.angle_beta   90.00
_cell.angle_gamma   90.00
#
_symmetry.space_group_name_H-M   'P 1'
#
loop_
_entity.id
_entity.type
_entity.pdbx_description
1 polymer ?
#
loop_
_entity_poly.entity_id
_entity_poly.type
_entity_poly.pdbx_seq_one_letter_code
_entity_poly.pdbx_strand_id
1 'polypeptide(L)'
;MKPTGTDPRILSIAAEVAKSPEQNVPVILLKLKEIINITPLGSSELKKIKQDIYCYDLIQYCLLVLSQDCSRIQGGWTTISQLTQILSHCCVGLEPGEDAEEFYNELLPSAAENFLFLGRQLQTCFINAAKAEEKDELLHFFQIVTDSLFWLLGGHVELIQNVLQSDHFLHLLQADNVQIGSAVMMML
;
A
#
# COMPACT_ATOMS: atom_id res chain seq x y z
N MET A 1 -12.13 -14.53 -19.00
CA MET A 1 -12.38 -15.98 -18.71
C MET A 1 -12.35 -16.18 -17.20
N LYS A 2 -13.28 -16.90 -16.57
CA LYS A 2 -13.16 -17.22 -15.12
C LYS A 2 -11.89 -18.06 -14.90
N PRO A 3 -10.97 -17.70 -14.00
CA PRO A 3 -9.79 -18.51 -13.75
C PRO A 3 -10.22 -19.85 -13.17
N THR A 4 -10.03 -20.93 -13.92
CA THR A 4 -10.17 -22.29 -13.40
C THR A 4 -9.08 -22.51 -12.35
N GLY A 5 -9.45 -22.37 -11.08
CA GLY A 5 -8.64 -22.72 -9.91
C GLY A 5 -8.18 -21.55 -9.04
N THR A 6 -9.01 -20.53 -8.79
CA THR A 6 -8.72 -19.49 -7.78
C THR A 6 -8.36 -20.09 -6.41
N ASP A 7 -7.40 -19.49 -5.72
CA ASP A 7 -7.07 -19.84 -4.34
C ASP A 7 -8.29 -19.65 -3.41
N PRO A 8 -8.74 -20.71 -2.71
CA PRO A 8 -9.96 -20.64 -1.89
C PRO A 8 -9.86 -19.62 -0.76
N ARG A 9 -8.65 -19.30 -0.27
CA ARG A 9 -8.44 -18.29 0.76
C ARG A 9 -8.71 -16.89 0.21
N ILE A 10 -8.26 -16.60 -1.02
CA ILE A 10 -8.52 -15.33 -1.69
C ILE A 10 -10.01 -15.18 -2.00
N LEU A 11 -10.63 -16.23 -2.53
CA LEU A 11 -12.07 -16.25 -2.78
C LEU A 11 -12.89 -16.00 -1.49
N SER A 12 -12.46 -16.59 -0.37
CA SER A 12 -13.10 -16.38 0.93
C SER A 12 -12.99 -14.92 1.39
N ILE A 13 -11.81 -14.31 1.24
CA ILE A 13 -11.58 -12.90 1.60
C ILE A 13 -12.45 -11.99 0.72
N ALA A 14 -12.47 -12.22 -0.59
CA ALA A 14 -13.30 -11.44 -1.51
C ALA A 14 -14.80 -11.54 -1.18
N ALA A 15 -15.28 -12.74 -0.87
CA ALA A 15 -16.66 -12.95 -0.45
C ALA A 15 -17.00 -12.26 0.89
N GLU A 16 -16.04 -12.16 1.80
CA GLU A 16 -16.19 -11.48 3.09
C GLU A 16 -16.20 -9.96 2.91
N VAL A 17 -15.30 -9.40 2.09
CA VAL A 17 -15.27 -7.98 1.74
C VAL A 17 -16.59 -7.55 1.11
N ALA A 18 -17.09 -8.30 0.13
CA ALA A 18 -18.34 -7.97 -0.59
C ALA A 18 -19.60 -7.98 0.29
N LYS A 19 -19.58 -8.67 1.44
CA LYS A 19 -20.74 -8.81 2.33
C LYS A 19 -20.63 -7.99 3.61
N SER A 20 -19.45 -7.41 3.86
CA SER A 20 -19.17 -6.72 5.11
C SER A 20 -19.43 -5.21 5.00
N PRO A 21 -19.79 -4.55 6.10
CA PRO A 21 -19.80 -3.09 6.16
C PRO A 21 -18.41 -2.52 5.86
N GLU A 22 -18.35 -1.35 5.22
CA GLU A 22 -17.10 -0.67 4.82
C GLU A 22 -16.07 -0.56 5.96
N GLN A 23 -16.54 -0.28 7.18
CA GLN A 23 -15.73 -0.16 8.39
C GLN A 23 -14.94 -1.44 8.76
N ASN A 24 -15.43 -2.62 8.34
CA ASN A 24 -14.77 -3.90 8.62
C ASN A 24 -13.81 -4.31 7.48
N VAL A 25 -13.96 -3.73 6.29
CA VAL A 25 -13.15 -4.07 5.10
C VAL A 25 -11.64 -3.96 5.37
N PRO A 26 -11.12 -2.90 6.04
CA PRO A 26 -9.68 -2.82 6.34
C PRO A 26 -9.15 -4.04 7.09
N VAL A 27 -9.86 -4.49 8.12
CA VAL A 27 -9.47 -5.64 8.96
C VAL A 27 -9.52 -6.95 8.16
N ILE A 28 -10.49 -7.10 7.27
CA ILE A 28 -10.61 -8.27 6.40
C ILE A 28 -9.44 -8.33 5.40
N LEU A 29 -9.08 -7.19 4.79
CA LEU A 29 -7.97 -7.09 3.85
C LEU A 29 -6.61 -7.42 4.49
N LEU A 30 -6.43 -7.18 5.81
CA LEU A 30 -5.20 -7.57 6.51
C LEU A 30 -4.94 -9.08 6.47
N LYS A 31 -5.96 -9.93 6.30
CA LYS A 31 -5.80 -11.39 6.15
C LYS A 31 -4.95 -11.75 4.92
N LEU A 32 -4.88 -10.88 3.90
CA LEU A 32 -4.03 -11.07 2.74
C LEU A 32 -2.53 -11.12 3.11
N LYS A 33 -2.12 -10.39 4.15
CA LYS A 33 -0.73 -10.34 4.60
C LYS A 33 -0.23 -11.71 5.03
N GLU A 34 -1.05 -12.46 5.76
CA GLU A 34 -0.68 -13.81 6.20
C GLU A 34 -0.47 -14.74 5.01
N ILE A 35 -1.39 -14.71 4.04
CA ILE A 35 -1.31 -15.52 2.82
C ILE A 35 -0.05 -15.21 2.02
N ILE A 36 0.26 -13.92 1.84
CA ILE A 36 1.45 -13.48 1.08
C ILE A 36 2.74 -13.88 1.81
N ASN A 37 2.80 -13.74 3.13
CA ASN A 37 4.01 -13.96 3.90
C ASN A 37 4.40 -15.45 4.04
N ILE A 38 3.42 -16.35 4.06
CA ILE A 38 3.70 -17.80 4.14
C ILE A 38 4.05 -18.41 2.78
N THR A 39 3.74 -17.73 1.68
CA THR A 39 4.03 -18.22 0.34
C THR A 39 5.45 -17.79 -0.08
N PRO A 40 6.32 -18.73 -0.52
CA PRO A 40 7.69 -18.41 -0.89
C PRO A 40 7.79 -17.34 -2.00
N LEU A 41 8.71 -16.39 -1.83
CA LEU A 41 9.00 -15.35 -2.81
C LEU A 41 9.43 -15.95 -4.15
N GLY A 42 8.91 -15.40 -5.25
CA GLY A 42 9.21 -15.87 -6.61
C GLY A 42 8.55 -17.18 -7.02
N SER A 43 7.80 -17.84 -6.13
CA SER A 43 7.07 -19.06 -6.46
C SER A 43 5.94 -18.81 -7.46
N SER A 44 5.60 -19.83 -8.26
CA SER A 44 4.42 -19.80 -9.13
C SER A 44 3.12 -19.68 -8.33
N GLU A 45 3.11 -20.20 -7.09
CA GLU A 45 1.98 -20.04 -6.17
C GLU A 45 1.77 -18.56 -5.81
N LEU A 46 2.83 -17.84 -5.44
CA LEU A 46 2.73 -16.41 -5.11
C LEU A 46 2.26 -15.59 -6.31
N LYS A 47 2.76 -15.88 -7.52
CA LYS A 47 2.29 -15.22 -8.75
C LYS A 47 0.78 -15.40 -8.94
N LYS A 48 0.30 -16.63 -8.76
CA LYS A 48 -1.13 -16.94 -8.87
C LYS A 48 -1.96 -16.26 -7.78
N ILE A 49 -1.47 -16.24 -6.53
CA ILE A 49 -2.14 -15.53 -5.43
C ILE A 49 -2.28 -14.05 -5.75
N LYS A 50 -1.24 -13.39 -6.27
CA LYS A 50 -1.32 -11.98 -6.67
C LYS A 50 -2.30 -11.76 -7.82
N GLN A 51 -2.32 -12.64 -8.81
CA GLN A 51 -3.31 -12.61 -9.89
C GLN A 51 -4.74 -12.76 -9.35
N ASP A 52 -4.99 -13.72 -8.46
CA ASP A 52 -6.30 -13.89 -7.83
C ASP A 52 -6.67 -12.63 -7.03
N ILE A 53 -5.75 -12.07 -6.22
CA ILE A 53 -5.98 -10.82 -5.46
C ILE A 53 -6.40 -9.68 -6.39
N TYR A 54 -5.74 -9.54 -7.55
CA TYR A 54 -6.08 -8.53 -8.55
C TYR A 54 -7.43 -8.80 -9.22
N CYS A 55 -7.70 -10.03 -9.65
CA CYS A 55 -8.95 -10.40 -10.33
C CYS A 55 -10.21 -10.29 -9.46
N TYR A 56 -10.07 -10.23 -8.12
CA TYR A 56 -11.18 -9.99 -7.19
C TYR A 56 -11.20 -8.55 -6.66
N ASP A 57 -10.51 -7.63 -7.35
CA ASP A 57 -10.44 -6.19 -7.05
C ASP A 57 -9.89 -5.85 -5.65
N LEU A 58 -9.20 -6.79 -5.00
CA LEU A 58 -8.76 -6.60 -3.61
C LEU A 58 -7.65 -5.54 -3.49
N ILE A 59 -6.87 -5.35 -4.57
CA ILE A 59 -5.89 -4.26 -4.70
C ILE A 59 -6.62 -2.91 -4.68
N GLN A 60 -7.71 -2.79 -5.45
CA GLN A 60 -8.55 -1.61 -5.54
C GLN A 60 -9.24 -1.33 -4.19
N TYR A 61 -9.72 -2.36 -3.50
CA TYR A 61 -10.25 -2.18 -2.13
C TYR A 61 -9.18 -1.68 -1.15
N CYS A 62 -7.94 -2.19 -1.21
CA CYS A 62 -6.83 -1.66 -0.41
C CYS A 62 -6.59 -0.17 -0.72
N LEU A 63 -6.50 0.20 -2.00
CA LEU A 63 -6.31 1.58 -2.42
C LEU A 63 -7.45 2.50 -1.97
N LEU A 64 -8.70 2.05 -2.11
CA LEU A 64 -9.89 2.77 -1.64
C LEU A 64 -9.82 3.02 -0.14
N VAL A 65 -9.48 2.01 0.67
CA VAL A 65 -9.32 2.18 2.12
C VAL A 65 -8.21 3.20 2.43
N LEU A 66 -7.07 3.12 1.76
CA LEU A 66 -5.95 4.03 1.99
C LEU A 66 -6.24 5.48 1.55
N SER A 67 -7.21 5.69 0.67
CA SER A 67 -7.68 7.02 0.28
C SER A 67 -8.64 7.68 1.27
N GLN A 68 -9.11 6.93 2.29
CA GLN A 68 -10.04 7.44 3.29
C GLN A 68 -9.33 8.20 4.42
N ASP A 69 -10.12 8.93 5.20
CA ASP A 69 -9.66 9.59 6.42
C ASP A 69 -9.13 8.55 7.43
N CYS A 70 -7.83 8.65 7.73
CA CYS A 70 -7.12 7.73 8.62
C CYS A 70 -7.77 7.60 10.00
N SER A 71 -8.43 8.66 10.48
CA SER A 71 -9.11 8.66 11.79
C SER A 71 -10.31 7.71 11.85
N ARG A 72 -10.87 7.32 10.70
CA ARG A 72 -12.03 6.44 10.57
C ARG A 72 -11.66 4.98 10.39
N ILE A 73 -10.38 4.68 10.14
CA ILE A 73 -9.91 3.33 9.89
C ILE A 73 -9.65 2.63 11.22
N GLN A 74 -10.33 1.50 11.45
CA GLN A 74 -10.08 0.68 12.63
C GLN A 74 -8.62 0.24 12.70
N GLY A 75 -7.95 0.52 13.82
CA GLY A 75 -6.53 0.26 14.03
C GLY A 75 -5.58 1.34 13.50
N GLY A 76 -6.10 2.42 12.92
CA GLY A 76 -5.36 3.64 12.57
C GLY A 76 -4.11 3.37 11.73
N TRP A 77 -2.99 4.02 12.09
CA TRP A 77 -1.73 3.92 11.37
C TRP A 77 -1.17 2.50 11.27
N THR A 78 -1.44 1.63 12.24
CA THR A 78 -1.05 0.22 12.19
C THR A 78 -1.71 -0.49 11.01
N THR A 79 -3.03 -0.34 10.86
CA THR A 79 -3.78 -0.95 9.75
C THR A 79 -3.35 -0.36 8.42
N ILE A 80 -3.24 0.97 8.34
CA ILE A 80 -2.83 1.69 7.13
C ILE A 80 -1.45 1.23 6.65
N SER A 81 -0.48 1.14 7.56
CA SER A 81 0.89 0.72 7.23
C SER A 81 0.92 -0.72 6.71
N GLN A 82 0.12 -1.62 7.31
CA GLN A 82 0.03 -3.00 6.82
C GLN A 82 -0.67 -3.10 5.46
N LEU A 83 -1.73 -2.34 5.22
CA LEU A 83 -2.40 -2.29 3.91
C LEU A 83 -1.49 -1.71 2.82
N THR A 84 -0.68 -0.71 3.16
CA THR A 84 0.35 -0.14 2.26
C THR A 84 1.36 -1.21 1.84
N GLN A 85 1.86 -2.00 2.80
CA GLN A 85 2.74 -3.14 2.51
C GLN A 85 2.07 -4.18 1.61
N ILE A 86 0.83 -4.57 1.91
CA ILE A 86 0.06 -5.53 1.09
C ILE A 86 -0.09 -5.00 -0.34
N LEU A 87 -0.53 -3.75 -0.48
CA LEU A 87 -0.74 -3.12 -1.79
C LEU A 87 0.55 -3.13 -2.61
N SER A 88 1.65 -2.67 -2.02
CA SER A 88 2.96 -2.64 -2.66
C SER A 88 3.44 -4.04 -3.07
N HIS A 89 3.40 -5.00 -2.16
CA HIS A 89 3.81 -6.38 -2.44
C HIS A 89 2.97 -7.04 -3.54
N CYS A 90 1.65 -6.80 -3.55
CA CYS A 90 0.76 -7.36 -4.57
C CYS A 90 1.01 -6.77 -5.96
N CYS A 91 1.35 -5.49 -6.04
CA CYS A 91 1.59 -4.81 -7.31
C CYS A 91 2.91 -5.22 -7.98
N VAL A 92 3.96 -5.49 -7.21
CA VAL A 92 5.28 -5.84 -7.78
C VAL A 92 5.31 -7.26 -8.33
N GLY A 93 5.65 -7.39 -9.62
CA GLY A 93 5.69 -8.68 -10.32
C GLY A 93 4.31 -9.29 -10.62
N LEU A 94 3.25 -8.49 -10.54
CA LEU A 94 1.93 -8.84 -11.06
C LEU A 94 1.94 -8.79 -12.58
N GLU A 95 1.25 -9.74 -13.20
CA GLU A 95 1.02 -9.77 -14.65
C GLU A 95 -0.49 -9.49 -14.88
N PRO A 96 -0.89 -8.23 -15.14
CA PRO A 96 -2.30 -7.80 -15.15
C PRO A 96 -3.12 -8.29 -16.37
N GLY A 97 -2.46 -8.85 -17.39
CA GLY A 97 -3.15 -9.46 -18.53
C GLY A 97 -3.90 -8.43 -19.38
N GLU A 98 -5.22 -8.61 -19.54
CA GLU A 98 -6.08 -7.75 -20.37
C GLU A 98 -6.23 -6.34 -19.80
N ASP A 99 -6.12 -6.19 -18.47
CA ASP A 99 -6.31 -4.93 -17.75
C ASP A 99 -4.99 -4.17 -17.51
N ALA A 100 -3.96 -4.49 -18.31
CA ALA A 100 -2.63 -3.91 -18.16
C ALA A 100 -2.63 -2.37 -18.26
N GLU A 101 -3.42 -1.81 -19.17
CA GLU A 101 -3.49 -0.36 -19.35
C GLU A 101 -4.00 0.35 -18.09
N GLU A 102 -5.11 -0.12 -17.51
CA GLU A 102 -5.67 0.41 -16.27
C GLU A 102 -4.69 0.22 -15.10
N PHE A 103 -4.07 -0.96 -15.01
CA PHE A 103 -3.10 -1.24 -13.96
C PHE A 103 -1.91 -0.27 -13.98
N TYR A 104 -1.26 -0.11 -15.13
CA TYR A 104 -0.04 0.70 -15.25
C TYR A 104 -0.30 2.20 -15.28
N ASN A 105 -1.42 2.66 -15.88
CA ASN A 105 -1.67 4.09 -16.07
C ASN A 105 -2.59 4.71 -15.02
N GLU A 106 -3.36 3.91 -14.28
CA GLU A 106 -4.30 4.42 -13.28
C GLU A 106 -3.98 3.89 -11.89
N LEU A 107 -3.97 2.57 -11.71
CA LEU A 107 -3.84 1.95 -10.39
C LEU A 107 -2.48 2.23 -9.76
N LEU A 108 -1.38 1.96 -10.48
CA LEU A 108 -0.03 2.14 -9.96
C LEU A 108 0.31 3.60 -9.64
N PRO A 109 0.04 4.59 -10.52
CA PRO A 109 0.19 6.00 -10.19
C PRO A 109 -0.64 6.41 -8.97
N SER A 110 -1.89 5.94 -8.87
CA SER A 110 -2.75 6.23 -7.72
C SER A 110 -2.22 5.65 -6.42
N ALA A 111 -1.65 4.43 -6.46
CA ALA A 111 -1.01 3.82 -5.30
C ALA A 111 0.23 4.61 -4.84
N ALA A 112 1.10 5.01 -5.78
CA ALA A 112 2.27 5.82 -5.47
C ALA A 112 1.89 7.18 -4.86
N GLU A 113 0.91 7.87 -5.47
CA GLU A 113 0.42 9.16 -4.97
C GLU A 113 -0.20 9.02 -3.57
N ASN A 114 -0.95 7.95 -3.33
CA ASN A 114 -1.53 7.68 -2.02
C ASN A 114 -0.45 7.44 -0.95
N PHE A 115 0.62 6.72 -1.28
CA PHE A 115 1.74 6.51 -0.33
C PHE A 115 2.44 7.83 0.02
N LEU A 116 2.63 8.72 -0.95
CA LEU A 116 3.18 10.04 -0.71
C LEU A 116 2.27 10.89 0.17
N PHE A 117 0.96 10.86 -0.08
CA PHE A 117 -0.04 11.52 0.75
C PHE A 117 0.01 11.02 2.20
N LEU A 118 0.03 9.70 2.41
CA LEU A 118 0.13 9.09 3.74
C LEU A 118 1.45 9.47 4.44
N GLY A 119 2.56 9.46 3.71
CA GLY A 119 3.85 9.94 4.21
C GLY A 119 3.77 11.39 4.71
N ARG A 120 3.15 12.27 3.93
CA ARG A 120 2.96 13.69 4.30
C ARG A 120 2.06 13.85 5.54
N GLN A 121 1.01 13.04 5.65
CA GLN A 121 0.15 13.03 6.83
C GLN A 121 0.91 12.58 8.08
N LEU A 122 1.70 11.50 7.98
CA LEU A 122 2.56 11.03 9.05
C LEU A 122 3.61 12.08 9.46
N GLN A 123 4.23 12.75 8.50
CA GLN A 123 5.14 13.87 8.76
C GLN A 123 4.43 15.01 9.52
N THR A 124 3.21 15.36 9.11
CA THR A 124 2.42 16.40 9.78
C THR A 124 2.07 16.00 11.22
N CYS A 125 1.65 14.75 11.44
CA CYS A 125 1.42 14.21 12.78
C CYS A 125 2.71 14.25 13.61
N PHE A 126 3.85 13.86 13.04
CA PHE A 126 5.14 13.82 13.74
C PHE A 126 5.60 15.20 14.20
N ILE A 127 5.44 16.23 13.35
CA ILE A 127 5.78 17.61 13.69
C ILE A 127 4.93 18.12 14.85
N ASN A 128 3.63 17.78 14.84
CA ASN A 128 2.67 18.23 15.85
C ASN A 128 2.70 17.40 17.15
N ALA A 129 3.30 16.21 17.14
CA ALA A 129 3.40 15.35 18.30
C ALA A 129 4.23 16.02 19.41
N ALA A 130 3.70 16.01 20.64
CA ALA A 130 4.37 16.61 21.79
C ALA A 130 5.25 15.61 22.56
N LYS A 131 4.90 14.32 22.51
CA LYS A 131 5.55 13.25 23.26
C LYS A 131 6.57 12.52 22.40
N ALA A 132 7.67 12.08 23.02
CA ALA A 132 8.73 11.36 22.31
C ALA A 132 8.26 9.97 21.86
N GLU A 133 7.50 9.27 22.70
CA GLU A 133 7.00 7.92 22.40
C GLU A 133 6.06 7.93 21.19
N GLU A 134 5.21 8.96 21.09
CA GLU A 134 4.32 9.16 19.94
C GLU A 134 5.12 9.45 18.66
N LYS A 135 6.22 10.20 18.76
CA LYS A 135 7.11 10.46 17.63
C LYS A 135 7.79 9.20 17.12
N ASP A 136 8.23 8.32 18.03
CA ASP A 136 8.87 7.06 17.65
C ASP A 136 7.88 6.13 16.92
N GLU A 137 6.64 6.03 17.40
CA GLU A 137 5.58 5.28 16.71
C GLU A 137 5.27 5.86 15.32
N LEU A 138 5.11 7.18 15.21
CA LEU A 138 4.85 7.85 13.94
C LEU A 138 6.00 7.68 12.95
N LEU A 139 7.25 7.74 13.43
CA LEU A 139 8.43 7.50 12.60
C LEU A 139 8.47 6.05 12.11
N HIS A 140 8.10 5.08 12.95
CA HIS A 140 8.00 3.68 12.55
C HIS A 140 6.99 3.47 11.43
N PHE A 141 5.80 4.06 11.54
CA PHE A 141 4.80 4.00 10.45
C PHE A 141 5.27 4.72 9.19
N PHE A 142 5.95 5.86 9.33
CA PHE A 142 6.54 6.57 8.19
C PHE A 142 7.56 5.71 7.44
N GLN A 143 8.43 5.00 8.17
CA GLN A 143 9.38 4.05 7.58
C GLN A 143 8.65 2.93 6.82
N ILE A 144 7.60 2.34 7.40
CA ILE A 144 6.84 1.30 6.70
C ILE A 144 6.23 1.82 5.39
N VAL A 145 5.64 3.02 5.41
CA VAL A 145 5.03 3.61 4.21
C VAL A 145 6.08 3.92 3.15
N THR A 146 7.21 4.51 3.54
CA THR A 146 8.31 4.83 2.62
C THR A 146 9.00 3.59 2.06
N ASP A 147 9.27 2.58 2.88
CA ASP A 147 9.80 1.28 2.44
C ASP A 147 8.84 0.58 1.46
N SER A 148 7.53 0.68 1.70
CA SER A 148 6.51 0.15 0.79
C SER A 148 6.51 0.90 -0.55
N LEU A 149 6.71 2.23 -0.54
CA LEU A 149 6.90 3.00 -1.76
C LEU A 149 8.18 2.60 -2.50
N PHE A 150 9.29 2.42 -1.79
CA PHE A 150 10.55 1.95 -2.40
C PHE A 150 10.41 0.59 -3.05
N TRP A 151 9.73 -0.34 -2.39
CA TRP A 151 9.45 -1.64 -2.98
C TRP A 151 8.65 -1.51 -4.28
N LEU A 152 7.62 -0.64 -4.27
CA LEU A 152 6.78 -0.40 -5.44
C LEU A 152 7.59 0.20 -6.61
N LEU A 153 8.40 1.22 -6.34
CA LEU A 153 9.26 1.88 -7.33
C LEU A 153 10.35 0.93 -7.87
N GLY A 154 10.92 0.09 -7.01
CA GLY A 154 11.89 -0.92 -7.43
C GLY A 154 11.29 -1.97 -8.37
N GLY A 155 9.98 -2.21 -8.31
CA GLY A 155 9.25 -3.07 -9.23
C GLY A 155 8.72 -2.37 -10.49
N HIS A 156 8.49 -1.06 -10.43
CA HIS A 156 7.85 -0.26 -11.48
C HIS A 156 8.56 1.10 -11.60
N VAL A 157 9.69 1.10 -12.32
CA VAL A 157 10.63 2.23 -12.39
C VAL A 157 10.00 3.46 -13.07
N GLU A 158 8.99 3.23 -13.91
CA GLU A 158 8.22 4.24 -14.61
C GLU A 158 7.50 5.20 -13.62
N LEU A 159 7.15 4.72 -12.43
CA LEU A 159 6.49 5.52 -11.39
C LEU A 159 7.39 6.60 -10.78
N ILE A 160 8.71 6.53 -10.99
CA ILE A 160 9.63 7.56 -10.50
C ILE A 160 9.22 8.93 -11.05
N GLN A 161 8.80 9.00 -12.32
CA GLN A 161 8.35 10.27 -12.90
C GLN A 161 7.11 10.80 -12.17
N ASN A 162 6.13 9.95 -11.86
CA ASN A 162 4.93 10.33 -11.13
C ASN A 162 5.29 10.84 -9.72
N VAL A 163 6.20 10.17 -9.02
CA VAL A 163 6.66 10.59 -7.69
C VAL A 163 7.36 11.95 -7.73
N LEU A 164 8.28 12.16 -8.67
CA LEU A 164 9.01 13.43 -8.80
C LEU A 164 8.10 14.61 -9.17
N GLN A 165 6.96 14.35 -9.81
CA GLN A 165 5.97 15.36 -10.17
C GLN A 165 4.91 15.62 -9.08
N SER A 166 4.90 14.82 -8.01
CA SER A 166 3.90 14.91 -6.95
C SER A 166 4.16 16.09 -6.00
N ASP A 167 3.14 16.90 -5.77
CA ASP A 167 3.17 17.96 -4.75
C ASP A 167 3.37 17.40 -3.34
N HIS A 168 2.93 16.16 -3.07
CA HIS A 168 3.15 15.51 -1.78
C HIS A 168 4.62 15.16 -1.58
N PHE A 169 5.31 14.70 -2.63
CA PHE A 169 6.75 14.46 -2.57
C PHE A 169 7.54 15.76 -2.33
N LEU A 170 7.17 16.84 -3.03
CA LEU A 170 7.80 18.15 -2.81
C LEU A 170 7.64 18.66 -1.37
N HIS A 171 6.47 18.47 -0.75
CA HIS A 171 6.28 18.79 0.66
C HIS A 171 7.10 17.89 1.59
N LEU A 172 7.20 16.59 1.28
CA LEU A 172 8.02 15.67 2.05
C LEU A 172 9.50 16.08 2.06
N LEU A 173 10.01 16.63 0.95
CA LEU A 173 11.38 17.16 0.86
C LEU A 173 11.62 18.41 1.71
N GLN A 174 10.57 19.16 2.05
CA GLN A 174 10.66 20.34 2.91
C GLN A 174 10.72 19.97 4.40
N ALA A 175 11.11 18.73 4.75
CA ALA A 175 11.21 18.26 6.12
C ALA A 175 12.33 18.95 6.91
N ASP A 176 11.99 19.62 8.01
CA ASP A 176 12.97 20.14 8.98
C ASP A 176 13.51 19.08 9.96
N ASN A 177 13.15 17.80 9.78
CA ASN A 177 13.60 16.69 10.60
C ASN A 177 14.58 15.78 9.84
N VAL A 178 15.74 15.50 10.44
CA VAL A 178 16.82 14.71 9.82
C VAL A 178 16.40 13.27 9.49
N GLN A 179 15.59 12.62 10.33
CA GLN A 179 15.20 11.21 10.11
C GLN A 179 14.21 11.09 8.94
N ILE A 180 13.17 11.94 8.94
CA ILE A 180 12.20 12.01 7.84
C ILE A 180 12.90 12.45 6.55
N GLY A 181 13.70 13.53 6.62
CA GLY A 181 14.46 14.03 5.48
C GLY A 181 15.41 12.99 4.91
N SER A 182 16.15 12.25 5.76
CA SER A 182 17.03 11.18 5.30
C SER A 182 16.27 10.06 4.59
N ALA A 183 15.10 9.67 5.10
CA ALA A 183 14.27 8.66 4.46
C ALA A 183 13.73 9.11 3.10
N VAL A 184 13.30 10.37 2.97
CA VAL A 184 12.86 10.93 1.69
C VAL A 184 14.03 11.11 0.71
N MET A 185 15.22 11.51 1.19
CA MET A 185 16.40 11.67 0.33
C MET A 185 16.93 10.34 -0.20
N MET A 186 16.65 9.20 0.46
CA MET A 186 16.94 7.87 -0.12
C MET A 186 16.07 7.52 -1.34
N MET A 187 15.02 8.30 -1.62
CA MET A 187 14.20 8.14 -2.84
C MET A 187 14.89 8.67 -4.11
N LEU A 188 15.93 9.49 -3.97
CA LEU A 188 16.65 10.17 -5.06
C LEU A 188 17.99 9.49 -5.37
#